data_AF-A0AAV8X0N2-F1
#
_entry.id   AF-A0AAV8X0N2-F1
#
_cell.length_a   1.000
_cell.length_b   1.000
_cell.length_c   1.000
_cell.angle_alpha   90.00
_cell.angle_beta   90.00
_cell.angle_gamma   90.00
#
_symmetry.space_group_name_H-M   'P 1'
#
loop_
_entity.id
_entity.type
_entity.pdbx_description
1 polymer ?
#
loop_
_entity_poly.entity_id
_entity_poly.type
_entity_poly.pdbx_seq_one_letter_code
_entity_poly.pdbx_strand_id
1 'polypeptide(L)'
;MTSTIENKENARPYVIREDESDSDSNDGPIPYRDDENMSEENRLALKIARKESLSLKLALRPDRQELINRNILQIQSDNERQEAKEAIGARLIRRLSMRPTQEELEERNILKKQSPAEEKKQKEEKKRFLLRKLSFRPTVEELKEKKIIRFNDYIEVTQAHDYDRRADKPWTRLTPKDKAAIRKELNEFKSSEMSVHEDSRHLTR
;
A
#
# COMPACT_ATOMS: atom_id res chain seq x y z
N MET A 1 22.66 -35.13 15.21
CA MET A 1 23.53 -33.99 15.51
C MET A 1 22.90 -32.76 14.89
N THR A 2 22.16 -31.99 15.66
CA THR A 2 21.43 -30.79 15.20
C THR A 2 22.02 -29.57 15.89
N SER A 3 22.75 -28.75 15.14
CA SER A 3 23.39 -27.53 15.61
C SER A 3 22.33 -26.45 15.85
N THR A 4 22.13 -26.07 17.11
CA THR A 4 21.38 -24.89 17.52
C THR A 4 22.30 -23.67 17.47
N ILE A 5 22.03 -22.74 16.56
CA ILE A 5 22.68 -21.43 16.50
C ILE A 5 21.97 -20.52 17.50
N GLU A 6 22.63 -20.22 18.62
CA GLU A 6 22.14 -19.26 19.61
C GLU A 6 22.34 -17.83 19.11
N ASN A 7 21.24 -17.11 18.89
CA ASN A 7 21.24 -15.67 18.62
C ASN A 7 21.61 -14.91 19.90
N LYS A 8 22.85 -14.39 19.97
CA LYS A 8 23.41 -13.62 21.09
C LYS A 8 23.21 -12.10 20.99
N GLU A 9 22.15 -11.63 20.33
CA GLU A 9 21.96 -10.18 20.08
C GLU A 9 21.10 -9.44 21.12
N ASN A 10 20.70 -10.07 22.23
CA ASN A 10 19.78 -9.43 23.18
C ASN A 10 20.26 -9.42 24.64
N ALA A 11 21.56 -9.16 24.86
CA ALA A 11 22.07 -8.84 26.19
C ALA A 11 21.67 -7.41 26.57
N ARG A 12 20.80 -7.28 27.59
CA ARG A 12 20.46 -5.99 28.23
C ARG A 12 21.76 -5.26 28.62
N PRO A 13 21.88 -3.94 28.38
CA PRO A 13 23.01 -3.18 28.89
C PRO A 13 22.95 -3.20 30.42
N TYR A 14 24.10 -3.47 31.04
CA TYR A 14 24.28 -3.46 32.48
C TYR A 14 23.97 -2.05 33.00
N VAL A 15 22.99 -1.95 33.91
CA VAL A 15 22.60 -0.70 34.56
C VAL A 15 23.71 -0.35 35.55
N ILE A 16 24.57 0.59 35.18
CA ILE A 16 25.54 1.18 36.11
C ILE A 16 24.71 2.00 37.11
N ARG A 17 24.77 1.62 38.39
CA ARG A 17 24.22 2.44 39.49
C ARG A 17 24.99 3.76 39.50
N GLU A 18 24.25 4.86 39.40
CA GLU A 18 24.77 6.21 39.62
C GLU A 18 25.10 6.35 41.11
N ASP A 19 26.39 6.33 41.44
CA ASP A 19 26.87 6.96 42.67
C ASP A 19 26.99 8.46 42.38
N GLU A 20 26.17 9.26 43.07
CA GLU A 20 26.19 10.72 43.08
C GLU A 20 27.51 11.22 43.69
N SER A 21 28.56 11.37 42.89
CA SER A 21 29.73 12.16 43.25
C SER A 21 30.51 12.66 42.02
N ASP A 22 29.81 13.32 41.10
CA ASP A 22 30.47 14.08 40.02
C ASP A 22 30.98 15.42 40.57
N SER A 23 32.05 15.35 41.36
CA SER A 23 32.89 16.50 41.66
C SER A 23 33.93 16.61 40.55
N ASP A 24 33.62 17.39 39.51
CA ASP A 24 34.49 17.71 38.36
C ASP A 24 35.65 18.65 38.76
N SER A 25 36.46 18.21 39.74
CA SER A 25 37.60 18.97 40.27
C SER A 25 38.85 18.10 40.39
N ASN A 26 39.03 17.17 39.44
CA ASN A 26 40.28 16.45 39.28
C ASN A 26 40.84 16.57 37.86
N ASP A 27 40.86 17.79 37.31
CA ASP A 27 41.81 18.14 36.27
C ASP A 27 43.15 18.44 36.98
N GLY A 28 43.88 17.38 37.31
CA GLY A 28 45.20 17.49 37.91
C GLY A 28 46.12 18.36 37.04
N PRO A 29 47.21 18.94 37.61
CA PRO A 29 48.11 19.80 36.84
C PRO A 29 48.58 19.08 35.58
N ILE A 30 48.30 19.66 34.40
CA ILE A 30 48.75 19.11 33.12
C ILE A 30 50.26 18.91 33.23
N PRO A 31 50.77 17.67 33.13
CA PRO A 31 52.20 17.43 33.16
C PRO A 31 52.80 18.11 31.93
N TYR A 32 53.46 19.25 32.12
CA TYR A 32 54.25 19.86 31.07
C TYR A 32 55.32 18.84 30.68
N ARG A 33 55.28 18.35 29.44
CA ARG A 33 56.41 17.61 28.89
C ARG A 33 57.59 18.58 28.85
N ASP A 34 58.68 18.23 29.55
CA ASP A 34 59.95 18.95 29.47
C ASP A 34 60.55 18.76 28.07
N ASP A 35 60.00 19.53 27.13
CA ASP A 35 60.49 19.59 25.75
C ASP A 35 61.89 20.23 25.70
N GLU A 36 62.37 20.85 26.80
CA GLU A 36 63.68 21.51 26.89
C GLU A 36 64.89 20.57 26.89
N ASN A 37 64.72 19.32 27.31
CA ASN A 37 65.82 18.33 27.37
C ASN A 37 65.95 17.50 26.07
N MET A 38 65.18 17.85 25.02
CA MET A 38 65.13 17.15 23.73
C MET A 38 65.90 17.94 22.66
N SER A 39 66.56 17.24 21.73
CA SER A 39 67.19 17.87 20.56
C SER A 39 66.19 18.74 19.80
N GLU A 40 66.62 19.91 19.34
CA GLU A 40 65.80 20.86 18.56
C GLU A 40 65.08 20.20 17.38
N GLU A 41 65.72 19.22 16.74
CA GLU A 41 65.14 18.42 15.66
C GLU A 41 63.93 17.57 16.12
N ASN A 42 64.03 16.95 17.30
CA ASN A 42 62.92 16.17 17.88
C ASN A 42 61.77 17.07 18.34
N ARG A 43 62.07 18.28 18.86
CA ARG A 43 61.06 19.28 19.22
C ARG A 43 60.28 19.75 17.99
N LEU A 44 61.00 19.99 16.89
CA LEU A 44 60.41 20.35 15.60
C LEU A 44 59.54 19.21 15.04
N ALA A 45 60.03 17.97 15.07
CA ALA A 45 59.27 16.80 14.62
C ALA A 45 57.97 16.60 15.43
N LEU A 46 58.01 16.72 16.76
CA LEU A 46 56.82 16.67 17.62
C LEU A 46 55.83 17.79 17.32
N LYS A 47 56.32 19.00 17.05
CA LYS A 47 55.49 20.15 16.66
C LYS A 47 54.81 19.92 15.31
N ILE A 48 55.54 19.34 14.35
CA ILE A 48 54.99 18.97 13.03
C ILE A 48 53.94 17.86 13.18
N ALA A 49 54.25 16.77 13.89
CA ALA A 49 53.31 15.67 14.13
C ALA A 49 52.03 16.13 14.86
N ARG A 50 52.17 17.03 15.85
CA ARG A 50 51.01 17.65 16.53
C ARG A 50 50.18 18.49 15.57
N LYS A 51 50.83 19.28 14.71
CA LYS A 51 50.18 20.11 13.69
C LYS A 51 49.46 19.25 12.64
N GLU A 52 50.08 18.19 12.16
CA GLU A 52 49.51 17.24 11.20
C GLU A 52 48.31 16.49 11.79
N SER A 53 48.43 15.97 13.02
CA SER A 53 47.33 15.31 13.73
C SER A 53 46.14 16.24 13.95
N LEU A 54 46.39 17.49 14.35
CA LEU A 54 45.34 18.49 14.49
C LEU A 54 44.67 18.81 13.14
N SER A 55 45.48 18.98 12.09
CA SER A 55 44.98 19.25 10.73
C SER A 55 44.05 18.13 10.24
N LEU A 56 44.42 16.86 10.47
CA LEU A 56 43.58 15.72 10.12
C LEU A 56 42.25 15.71 10.88
N LYS A 57 42.26 15.99 12.20
CA LYS A 57 41.05 16.06 13.02
C LYS A 57 40.11 17.21 12.60
N LEU A 58 40.67 18.35 12.20
CA LEU A 58 39.89 19.47 11.69
C LEU A 58 39.28 19.18 10.33
N ALA A 59 40.01 18.48 9.44
CA ALA A 59 39.49 18.06 8.14
C ALA A 59 38.34 17.04 8.25
N LEU A 60 38.36 16.21 9.30
CA LEU A 60 37.32 15.22 9.59
C LEU A 60 36.26 15.73 10.57
N ARG A 61 36.24 17.04 10.88
CA ARG A 61 35.28 17.60 11.83
C ARG A 61 33.87 17.58 11.23
N PRO A 62 32.88 16.97 11.90
CA PRO A 62 31.49 17.02 11.47
C PRO A 62 30.97 18.45 11.43
N ASP A 63 30.09 18.74 10.48
CA ASP A 63 29.44 20.05 10.41
C ASP A 63 28.52 20.25 11.63
N ARG A 64 28.30 21.52 12.01
CA ARG A 64 27.43 21.89 13.13
C ARG A 64 26.03 21.29 12.94
N GLN A 65 25.51 21.27 11.71
CA GLN A 65 24.21 20.70 11.42
C GLN A 65 24.19 19.17 11.63
N GLU A 66 25.28 18.45 11.34
CA GLU A 66 25.37 17.02 11.60
C GLU A 66 25.35 16.71 13.10
N LEU A 67 26.04 17.52 13.90
CA LEU A 67 26.04 17.38 15.36
C LEU A 67 24.64 17.65 15.96
N ILE A 68 23.91 18.62 15.40
CA ILE A 68 22.49 18.86 15.75
C ILE A 68 21.62 17.66 15.38
N ASN A 69 21.77 17.14 14.16
CA ASN A 69 20.98 16.00 13.68
C ASN A 69 21.25 14.73 14.50
N ARG A 70 22.48 14.57 15.01
CA ARG A 70 22.86 13.49 15.94
C ARG A 70 22.49 13.80 17.40
N ASN A 71 21.83 14.93 17.66
CA ASN A 71 21.43 15.38 18.99
C ASN A 71 22.59 15.55 19.98
N ILE A 72 23.80 15.84 19.47
CA ILE A 72 24.98 16.17 20.27
C ILE A 72 24.95 17.65 20.65
N LEU A 73 24.52 18.51 19.72
CA LEU A 73 24.28 19.93 19.98
C LEU A 73 22.78 20.20 19.98
N GLN A 74 22.25 20.61 21.14
CA GLN A 74 20.85 21.01 21.27
C GLN A 74 20.70 22.49 20.91
N ILE A 75 19.75 22.80 20.02
CA ILE A 75 19.46 24.20 19.62
C ILE A 75 18.43 24.84 20.56
N GLN A 76 17.51 24.03 21.08
CA GLN A 76 16.42 24.49 21.93
C GLN A 76 16.91 24.77 23.34
N SER A 77 16.34 25.79 23.97
CA SER A 77 16.54 26.04 25.40
C SER A 77 15.89 24.93 26.24
N ASP A 78 16.38 24.74 27.46
CA ASP A 78 15.80 23.75 28.38
C ASP A 78 14.31 24.04 28.69
N ASN A 79 13.93 25.33 28.73
CA ASN A 79 12.54 25.74 28.95
C ASN A 79 11.63 25.35 27.76
N GLU A 80 12.04 25.65 26.52
CA GLU A 80 11.28 25.24 25.32
C GLU A 80 11.16 23.71 25.23
N ARG A 81 12.19 22.97 25.63
CA ARG A 81 12.18 21.51 25.67
C ARG A 81 11.16 21.00 26.69
N GLN A 82 11.09 21.63 27.86
CA GLN A 82 10.15 21.27 28.91
C GLN A 82 8.70 21.57 28.48
N GLU A 83 8.43 22.74 27.90
CA GLU A 83 7.13 23.09 27.36
C GLU A 83 6.68 22.13 26.25
N ALA A 84 7.59 21.78 25.32
CA ALA A 84 7.31 20.80 24.28
C ALA A 84 6.99 19.41 24.87
N LYS A 85 7.74 18.98 25.89
CA LYS A 85 7.51 17.73 26.60
C LYS A 85 6.15 17.70 27.28
N GLU A 86 5.77 18.79 27.95
CA GLU A 86 4.47 18.93 28.60
C GLU A 86 3.32 18.94 27.57
N ALA A 87 3.48 19.67 26.47
CA ALA A 87 2.48 19.71 25.39
C ALA A 87 2.29 18.34 24.72
N ILE A 88 3.39 17.59 24.50
CA ILE A 88 3.34 16.21 23.99
C ILE A 88 2.67 15.30 25.04
N GLY A 89 3.01 15.44 26.32
CA GLY A 89 2.42 14.69 27.42
C GLY A 89 0.91 14.89 27.51
N ALA A 90 0.43 16.13 27.49
CA ALA A 90 -0.99 16.46 27.51
C ALA A 90 -1.73 15.86 26.30
N ARG A 91 -1.13 15.95 25.10
CA ARG A 91 -1.69 15.35 23.88
C ARG A 91 -1.77 13.83 23.96
N LEU A 92 -0.75 13.19 24.51
CA LEU A 92 -0.70 11.74 24.69
C LEU A 92 -1.79 11.28 25.66
N ILE A 93 -1.93 11.93 26.81
CA ILE A 93 -2.98 11.62 27.81
C ILE A 93 -4.36 11.65 27.15
N ARG A 94 -4.67 12.71 26.38
CA ARG A 94 -5.94 12.82 25.65
C ARG A 94 -6.15 11.70 24.62
N ARG A 95 -5.10 11.27 23.92
CA ARG A 95 -5.21 10.15 22.96
C ARG A 95 -5.42 8.81 23.66
N LEU A 96 -4.76 8.61 24.79
CA LEU A 96 -4.89 7.40 25.58
C LEU A 96 -6.27 7.29 26.25
N SER A 97 -6.86 8.41 26.69
CA SER A 97 -8.21 8.41 27.27
C SER A 97 -9.30 8.05 26.25
N MET A 98 -9.06 8.32 24.96
CA MET A 98 -9.96 8.00 23.85
C MET A 98 -9.48 6.81 23.03
N ARG A 99 -8.61 5.96 23.58
CA ARG A 99 -8.02 4.84 22.86
C ARG A 99 -9.10 3.79 22.56
N PRO A 100 -9.38 3.47 21.28
CA PRO A 100 -10.35 2.42 20.91
C PRO A 100 -9.95 1.07 21.48
N THR A 101 -10.95 0.22 21.74
CA THR A 101 -10.71 -1.15 22.19
C THR A 101 -10.21 -2.01 21.03
N GLN A 102 -9.64 -3.18 21.35
CA GLN A 102 -9.21 -4.12 20.34
C GLN A 102 -10.39 -4.59 19.46
N GLU A 103 -11.52 -4.92 20.08
CA GLU A 103 -12.72 -5.40 19.39
C GLU A 103 -13.29 -4.37 18.42
N GLU A 104 -13.32 -3.09 18.80
CA GLU A 104 -13.75 -1.99 17.93
C GLU A 104 -12.86 -1.83 16.68
N LEU A 105 -11.56 -2.11 16.81
CA LEU A 105 -10.64 -2.08 15.67
C LEU A 105 -10.81 -3.30 14.76
N GLU A 106 -11.19 -4.45 15.32
CA GLU A 106 -11.50 -5.67 14.57
C GLU A 106 -12.80 -5.52 13.78
N GLU A 107 -13.85 -4.94 14.39
CA GLU A 107 -15.12 -4.64 13.73
C GLU A 107 -14.96 -3.63 12.59
N ARG A 108 -14.11 -2.62 12.78
CA ARG A 108 -13.73 -1.67 11.71
C ARG A 108 -12.76 -2.24 10.70
N ASN A 109 -12.38 -3.51 10.84
CA ASN A 109 -11.50 -4.23 9.92
C ASN A 109 -10.08 -3.63 9.82
N ILE A 110 -9.65 -2.91 10.86
CA ILE A 110 -8.31 -2.30 10.99
C ILE A 110 -7.35 -3.34 11.57
N LEU A 111 -7.76 -4.02 12.65
CA LEU A 111 -7.02 -5.13 13.23
C LEU A 111 -7.58 -6.45 12.71
N LYS A 112 -6.72 -7.33 12.20
CA LYS A 112 -7.11 -8.65 11.68
C LYS A 112 -6.79 -9.73 12.72
N LYS A 113 -7.75 -10.63 12.99
CA LYS A 113 -7.56 -11.77 13.90
C LYS A 113 -6.68 -12.89 13.32
N GLN A 114 -6.69 -13.01 12.00
CA GLN A 114 -6.12 -14.14 11.28
C GLN A 114 -4.77 -13.79 10.67
N SER A 115 -3.91 -14.80 10.52
CA SER A 115 -2.67 -14.64 9.79
C SER A 115 -2.95 -14.34 8.31
N PRO A 116 -2.10 -13.56 7.61
CA PRO A 116 -2.25 -13.32 6.18
C PRO A 116 -2.36 -14.60 5.33
N ALA A 117 -1.72 -15.69 5.78
CA ALA A 117 -1.81 -17.00 5.13
C ALA A 117 -3.21 -17.63 5.28
N GLU A 118 -3.83 -17.51 6.46
CA GLU A 118 -5.16 -18.04 6.74
C GLU A 118 -6.23 -17.25 5.99
N GLU A 119 -6.12 -15.92 5.93
CA GLU A 119 -7.03 -15.06 5.17
C GLU A 119 -7.01 -15.43 3.67
N LYS A 120 -5.81 -15.69 3.12
CA LYS A 120 -5.65 -16.15 1.74
C LYS A 120 -6.35 -17.50 1.51
N LYS A 121 -6.15 -18.47 2.41
CA LYS A 121 -6.81 -19.78 2.34
C LYS A 121 -8.33 -19.65 2.40
N GLN A 122 -8.87 -18.85 3.32
CA GLN A 122 -10.32 -18.62 3.41
C GLN A 122 -10.89 -17.94 2.18
N LYS A 123 -10.14 -17.00 1.59
CA LYS A 123 -10.54 -16.35 0.33
C LYS A 123 -10.57 -17.34 -0.82
N GLU A 124 -9.59 -18.23 -0.90
CA GLU A 124 -9.54 -19.30 -1.91
C GLU A 124 -10.68 -20.31 -1.73
N GLU A 125 -10.97 -20.73 -0.50
CA GLU A 125 -12.09 -21.61 -0.19
C GLU A 125 -13.43 -20.95 -0.54
N LYS A 126 -13.62 -19.67 -0.20
CA LYS A 126 -14.81 -18.89 -0.59
C LYS A 126 -14.94 -18.79 -2.11
N LYS A 127 -13.84 -18.53 -2.83
CA LYS A 127 -13.81 -18.48 -4.29
C LYS A 127 -14.20 -19.84 -4.89
N ARG A 128 -13.61 -20.92 -4.40
CA ARG A 128 -13.92 -22.30 -4.84
C ARG A 128 -15.39 -22.65 -4.59
N PHE A 129 -15.90 -22.30 -3.41
CA PHE A 129 -17.30 -22.53 -3.05
C PHE A 129 -18.26 -21.74 -3.94
N LEU A 130 -17.98 -20.45 -4.18
CA LEU A 130 -18.78 -19.59 -5.04
C LEU A 130 -18.79 -20.11 -6.48
N LEU A 131 -17.62 -20.49 -7.02
CA LEU A 131 -17.51 -21.05 -8.37
C LEU A 131 -18.38 -22.31 -8.51
N ARG A 132 -18.34 -23.21 -7.53
CA ARG A 132 -19.23 -24.38 -7.48
C ARG A 132 -20.69 -23.97 -7.38
N LYS A 133 -21.06 -22.97 -6.59
CA LYS A 133 -22.46 -22.52 -6.50
C LYS A 133 -22.97 -21.93 -7.80
N LEU A 134 -22.12 -21.18 -8.52
CA LEU A 134 -22.45 -20.61 -9.82
C LEU A 134 -22.52 -21.67 -10.93
N SER A 135 -21.77 -22.77 -10.85
CA SER A 135 -21.87 -23.87 -11.83
C SER A 135 -23.20 -24.62 -11.74
N PHE A 136 -23.83 -24.64 -10.56
CA PHE A 136 -25.17 -25.20 -10.35
C PHE A 136 -26.26 -24.12 -10.39
N ARG A 137 -26.04 -23.03 -11.14
CA ARG A 137 -27.04 -21.99 -11.30
C ARG A 137 -28.19 -22.52 -12.19
N PRO A 138 -29.44 -22.53 -11.70
CA PRO A 138 -30.57 -23.02 -12.48
C PRO A 138 -30.83 -22.15 -13.71
N THR A 139 -31.35 -22.77 -14.77
CA THR A 139 -31.75 -22.04 -15.97
C THR A 139 -33.01 -21.21 -15.72
N VAL A 140 -33.24 -20.20 -16.57
CA VAL A 140 -34.46 -19.38 -16.52
C VAL A 140 -35.69 -20.27 -16.71
N GLU A 141 -35.61 -21.28 -17.57
CA GLU A 141 -36.73 -22.19 -17.85
C GLU A 141 -37.12 -23.02 -16.62
N GLU A 142 -36.13 -23.59 -15.90
CA GLU A 142 -36.38 -24.29 -14.64
C GLU A 142 -37.05 -23.39 -13.58
N LEU A 143 -36.66 -22.11 -13.54
CA LEU A 143 -37.24 -21.15 -12.60
C LEU A 143 -38.68 -20.76 -13.00
N LYS A 144 -39.00 -20.72 -14.30
CA LYS A 144 -40.38 -20.52 -14.79
C LYS A 144 -41.28 -21.70 -14.44
N GLU A 145 -40.81 -22.93 -14.69
CA GLU A 145 -41.55 -24.16 -14.39
C GLU A 145 -41.90 -24.22 -12.90
N LYS A 146 -40.94 -23.85 -12.04
CA LYS A 146 -41.12 -23.75 -10.60
C LYS A 146 -41.86 -22.49 -10.14
N LYS A 147 -42.26 -21.61 -11.06
CA LYS A 147 -42.95 -20.33 -10.80
C LYS A 147 -42.21 -19.42 -9.80
N ILE A 148 -40.88 -19.47 -9.82
CA ILE A 148 -40.01 -18.65 -8.95
C ILE A 148 -39.82 -17.25 -9.57
N ILE A 149 -39.75 -17.16 -10.89
CA ILE A 149 -39.56 -15.90 -11.62
C ILE A 149 -40.70 -15.68 -12.62
N ARG A 150 -41.05 -14.42 -12.86
CA ARG A 150 -42.03 -14.01 -13.88
C ARG A 150 -41.33 -13.37 -15.06
N PHE A 151 -42.04 -13.24 -16.17
CA PHE A 151 -41.54 -12.65 -17.42
C PHE A 151 -40.82 -11.31 -17.22
N ASN A 152 -41.40 -10.42 -16.42
CA ASN A 152 -40.85 -9.09 -16.17
C ASN A 152 -39.52 -9.11 -15.38
N ASP A 153 -39.19 -10.20 -14.69
CA ASP A 153 -38.05 -10.24 -13.77
C ASP A 153 -36.72 -10.59 -14.48
N TYR A 154 -36.78 -11.17 -15.69
CA TYR A 154 -35.59 -11.63 -16.43
C TYR A 154 -35.51 -11.10 -17.86
N ILE A 155 -36.41 -10.21 -18.28
CA ILE A 155 -36.32 -9.53 -19.57
C ILE A 155 -35.75 -8.13 -19.40
N GLU A 156 -34.78 -7.79 -20.24
CA GLU A 156 -34.23 -6.45 -20.31
C GLU A 156 -35.06 -5.61 -21.28
N VAL A 157 -35.70 -4.55 -20.78
CA VAL A 157 -36.41 -3.58 -21.60
C VAL A 157 -35.48 -2.42 -21.89
N THR A 158 -35.06 -2.29 -23.15
CA THR A 158 -34.32 -1.12 -23.63
C THR A 158 -35.27 -0.13 -24.27
N GLN A 159 -34.98 1.18 -24.11
CA GLN A 159 -35.74 2.21 -24.82
C GLN A 159 -35.43 2.12 -26.31
N ALA A 160 -36.48 1.94 -27.12
CA ALA A 160 -36.34 2.03 -28.57
C ALA A 160 -36.02 3.48 -28.97
N HIS A 161 -35.24 3.65 -30.04
CA HIS A 161 -35.04 4.98 -30.61
C HIS A 161 -36.36 5.51 -31.17
N ASP A 162 -36.74 6.71 -30.76
CA ASP A 162 -37.87 7.44 -31.32
C ASP A 162 -37.49 8.02 -32.67
N TYR A 163 -37.68 7.22 -33.73
CA TYR A 163 -37.63 7.70 -35.10
C TYR A 163 -39.03 8.05 -35.61
N ASP A 164 -39.12 9.02 -36.51
CA ASP A 164 -40.38 9.46 -37.10
C ASP A 164 -40.99 8.38 -38.00
N ARG A 165 -42.04 7.72 -37.51
CA ARG A 165 -42.78 6.67 -38.25
C ARG A 165 -43.70 7.22 -39.33
N ARG A 166 -43.86 8.55 -39.42
CA ARG A 166 -44.73 9.25 -40.40
C ARG A 166 -43.93 9.87 -41.54
N ALA A 167 -42.60 9.79 -41.50
CA ALA A 167 -41.72 10.23 -42.58
C ALA A 167 -42.02 9.49 -43.91
N ASP A 168 -41.62 10.11 -45.04
CA ASP A 168 -41.79 9.54 -46.37
C ASP A 168 -41.14 8.15 -46.46
N LYS A 169 -41.83 7.25 -47.16
CA LYS A 169 -41.55 5.82 -47.20
C LYS A 169 -41.03 5.50 -48.59
N PRO A 170 -39.75 5.70 -48.89
CA PRO A 170 -39.22 5.58 -50.25
C PRO A 170 -39.51 4.21 -50.89
N TRP A 171 -39.68 3.16 -50.07
CA TRP A 171 -40.09 1.82 -50.52
C TRP A 171 -41.51 1.74 -51.12
N THR A 172 -42.37 2.74 -50.90
CA THR A 172 -43.69 2.82 -51.55
C THR A 172 -43.59 3.12 -53.04
N ARG A 173 -42.48 3.71 -53.50
CA ARG A 173 -42.21 4.04 -54.91
C ARG A 173 -41.35 2.98 -55.63
N LEU A 174 -41.06 1.87 -54.99
CA LEU A 174 -40.15 0.87 -55.52
C LEU A 174 -40.70 0.19 -56.79
N THR A 175 -39.91 0.13 -57.85
CA THR A 175 -40.33 -0.52 -59.11
C THR A 175 -40.37 -2.05 -58.94
N PRO A 176 -41.09 -2.79 -59.81
CA PRO A 176 -41.08 -4.26 -59.76
C PRO A 176 -39.67 -4.87 -59.87
N LYS A 177 -38.78 -4.21 -60.62
CA LYS A 177 -37.37 -4.61 -60.77
C LYS A 177 -36.62 -4.43 -59.45
N ASP A 178 -36.78 -3.30 -58.79
CA ASP A 178 -36.15 -3.02 -57.50
C ASP A 178 -36.67 -3.98 -56.42
N LYS A 179 -37.98 -4.29 -56.43
CA LYS A 179 -38.55 -5.28 -55.51
C LYS A 179 -37.97 -6.67 -55.73
N ALA A 180 -37.65 -7.05 -56.96
CA ALA A 180 -36.99 -8.31 -57.27
C ALA A 180 -35.52 -8.31 -56.81
N ALA A 181 -34.80 -7.20 -57.02
CA ALA A 181 -33.42 -7.03 -56.59
C ALA A 181 -33.30 -7.11 -55.06
N ILE A 182 -34.11 -6.34 -54.32
CA ILE A 182 -34.14 -6.38 -52.85
C ILE A 182 -34.50 -7.77 -52.34
N ARG A 183 -35.48 -8.46 -52.96
CA ARG A 183 -35.82 -9.84 -52.57
C ARG A 183 -34.64 -10.80 -52.75
N LYS A 184 -33.91 -10.67 -53.86
CA LYS A 184 -32.71 -11.48 -54.11
C LYS A 184 -31.63 -11.20 -53.07
N GLU A 185 -31.30 -9.94 -52.84
CA GLU A 185 -30.30 -9.51 -51.85
C GLU A 185 -30.66 -9.97 -50.43
N LEU A 186 -31.93 -9.85 -50.03
CA LEU A 186 -32.41 -10.33 -48.74
C LEU A 186 -32.32 -11.85 -48.61
N ASN A 187 -32.62 -12.61 -49.65
CA ASN A 187 -32.51 -14.07 -49.60
C ASN A 187 -31.04 -14.51 -49.58
N GLU A 188 -30.16 -13.82 -50.31
CA GLU A 188 -28.72 -14.02 -50.25
C GLU A 188 -28.22 -13.82 -48.81
N PHE A 189 -28.53 -12.68 -48.19
CA PHE A 189 -28.16 -12.37 -46.80
C PHE A 189 -28.70 -13.38 -45.79
N LYS A 190 -29.96 -13.81 -45.95
CA LYS A 190 -30.59 -14.85 -45.11
C LYS A 190 -29.90 -16.20 -45.24
N SER A 191 -29.31 -16.49 -46.40
CA SER A 191 -28.62 -17.75 -46.66
C SER A 191 -27.14 -17.73 -46.28
N SER A 192 -26.48 -16.58 -46.36
CA SER A 192 -25.03 -16.46 -46.17
C SER A 192 -24.63 -15.94 -44.78
N GLU A 193 -25.37 -14.99 -44.20
CA GLU A 193 -24.89 -14.22 -43.05
C GLU A 193 -25.85 -14.25 -41.85
N MET A 194 -27.16 -14.39 -42.07
CA MET A 194 -28.13 -14.41 -40.99
C MET A 194 -28.37 -15.82 -40.43
N SER A 195 -28.42 -15.94 -39.10
CA SER A 195 -28.82 -17.20 -38.44
C SER A 195 -30.34 -17.41 -38.50
N VAL A 196 -30.82 -18.08 -39.56
CA VAL A 196 -32.23 -18.47 -39.71
C VAL A 196 -32.50 -19.79 -38.98
N HIS A 197 -33.63 -19.88 -38.26
CA HIS A 197 -34.08 -21.09 -37.58
C HIS A 197 -34.27 -22.25 -38.58
N GLU A 198 -33.86 -23.46 -38.19
CA GLU A 198 -33.85 -24.65 -39.08
C GLU A 198 -35.20 -24.87 -39.77
N ASP A 199 -36.30 -24.82 -39.01
CA ASP A 199 -37.66 -25.01 -39.55
C ASP A 199 -38.08 -23.95 -40.58
N SER A 200 -37.45 -22.78 -40.62
CA SER A 200 -37.78 -21.68 -41.54
C SER A 200 -36.83 -21.57 -42.73
N ARG A 201 -35.76 -22.39 -42.77
CA ARG A 201 -34.75 -22.32 -43.85
C ARG A 201 -35.34 -22.54 -45.24
N HIS A 202 -36.33 -23.43 -45.36
CA HIS A 202 -37.01 -23.75 -46.61
C HIS A 202 -37.79 -22.57 -47.24
N LEU A 203 -38.04 -21.50 -46.48
CA LEU A 203 -38.72 -20.28 -46.96
C LEU A 203 -37.74 -19.26 -47.58
N THR A 204 -36.44 -19.53 -47.50
CA THR A 204 -35.40 -18.71 -48.13
C THR A 204 -35.09 -19.32 -49.49
N ARG A 205 -35.22 -18.53 -50.57
CA ARG A 205 -35.11 -19.01 -51.96
C ARG A 205 -34.07 -18.25 -52.76
#